data_AF-A0A7C1C4R8-F1
#
_entry.id   AF-A0A7C1C4R8-F1
#
_cell.length_a   1.000
_cell.length_b   1.000
_cell.length_c   1.000
_cell.angle_alpha   90.00
_cell.angle_beta   90.00
_cell.angle_gamma   90.00
#
_symmetry.space_group_name_H-M   'P 1'
#
loop_
_entity.id
_entity.type
_entity.pdbx_description
1 polymer ?
#
loop_
_entity_poly.entity_id
_entity_poly.type
_entity_poly.pdbx_seq_one_letter_code
_entity_poly.pdbx_strand_id
1 'polypeptide(L)'
;MIYKVQFYTSRRNISLSARRFKGLNEVKVYRQNGLYKYTTGNYSTLDRANQYLEKIKQAGFNDAFVVIFKDGKRISLEEAKRIKNRH
;
A
#
# COMPACT_ATOMS: atom_id res chain seq x y z
N MET A 1 0.23 4.64 -13.16
CA MET A 1 -0.27 3.79 -12.05
C MET A 1 0.73 3.90 -10.91
N ILE A 2 0.25 3.86 -9.67
CA ILE A 2 1.06 3.99 -8.47
C ILE A 2 0.84 2.76 -7.60
N TYR A 3 1.91 2.06 -7.29
CA TYR A 3 1.92 0.86 -6.46
C TYR A 3 2.37 1.25 -5.05
N LYS A 4 1.57 0.88 -4.06
CA LYS A 4 1.86 1.10 -2.64
C LYS A 4 1.72 -0.21 -1.89
N VAL A 5 2.30 -0.31 -0.70
CA VAL A 5 2.17 -1.51 0.13
C VAL A 5 1.21 -1.21 1.27
N GLN A 6 0.05 -1.88 1.29
CA GLN A 6 -0.85 -1.84 2.43
C GLN A 6 -0.37 -2.86 3.45
N PHE A 7 -0.05 -2.41 4.66
CA PHE A 7 0.56 -3.26 5.70
C PHE A 7 -0.27 -3.31 6.98
N TYR A 8 -1.25 -2.43 7.13
CA TYR A 8 -2.10 -2.39 8.31
C TYR A 8 -3.49 -1.87 8.00
N THR A 9 -4.49 -2.39 8.69
CA THR A 9 -5.87 -1.89 8.67
C THR A 9 -6.38 -1.81 10.10
N SER A 10 -7.03 -0.71 10.47
CA SER A 10 -7.60 -0.52 11.80
C SER A 10 -8.98 0.10 11.74
N ARG A 11 -9.82 -0.21 12.73
CA ARG A 11 -11.10 0.49 12.94
C ARG A 11 -10.89 1.88 13.58
N ARG A 12 -9.74 2.11 14.21
CA ARG A 12 -9.40 3.38 14.88
C ARG A 12 -8.33 4.11 14.10
N ASN A 13 -8.37 5.44 14.15
CA ASN A 13 -7.32 6.26 13.58
C ASN A 13 -6.08 6.20 14.50
N ILE A 14 -5.03 5.57 14.00
CA ILE A 14 -3.68 5.56 14.57
C ILE A 14 -2.86 6.65 13.89
N SER A 15 -2.21 7.48 14.70
CA SER A 15 -1.31 8.53 14.21
C SER A 15 -0.15 7.95 13.40
N LEU A 16 0.20 8.61 12.30
CA LEU A 16 1.33 8.24 11.43
C LEU A 16 2.68 8.30 12.16
N SER A 17 2.77 9.06 13.25
CA SER A 17 3.95 9.12 14.12
C SER A 17 4.03 7.99 15.15
N ALA A 18 3.13 7.00 15.10
CA ALA A 18 3.19 5.87 16.00
C ALA A 18 4.52 5.13 15.84
N ARG A 19 5.12 4.68 16.96
CA ARG A 19 6.41 3.99 16.96
C ARG A 19 6.47 2.77 16.03
N ARG A 20 5.32 2.12 15.78
CA ARG A 20 5.17 1.00 14.84
C ARG A 20 5.35 1.38 13.36
N PHE A 21 5.18 2.66 13.02
CA PHE A 21 5.37 3.20 11.68
C PHE A 21 6.75 3.89 11.54
N LYS A 22 7.52 3.97 12.63
CA LYS A 22 8.86 4.57 12.64
C LYS A 22 9.80 3.72 11.78
N GLY A 23 10.40 4.35 10.77
CA GLY A 23 11.27 3.67 9.79
C GLY A 23 10.57 3.35 8.46
N LEU A 24 9.26 3.53 8.37
CA LEU A 24 8.53 3.44 7.10
C LEU A 24 8.51 4.83 6.44
N ASN A 25 8.94 4.88 5.17
CA ASN A 25 8.88 6.10 4.38
C ASN A 25 7.52 6.22 3.67
N GLU A 26 7.05 7.46 3.51
CA GLU A 26 5.81 7.79 2.79
C GLU A 26 4.56 7.05 3.30
N VAL A 27 4.39 6.94 4.61
CA VAL A 27 3.18 6.34 5.18
C VAL A 27 1.97 7.23 4.91
N LYS A 28 0.97 6.68 4.24
CA LYS A 28 -0.32 7.33 3.96
C LYS A 28 -1.45 6.50 4.53
N VAL A 29 -2.39 7.19 5.19
CA VAL A 29 -3.63 6.59 5.68
C VAL A 29 -4.80 7.06 4.84
N TYR A 30 -5.74 6.16 4.56
CA TYR A 30 -7.00 6.50 3.91
C TYR A 30 -8.15 5.72 4.53
N ARG A 31 -9.36 6.29 4.51
CA ARG A 31 -10.55 5.66 5.07
C ARG A 31 -11.36 4.98 3.96
N GLN A 32 -11.69 3.70 4.14
CA GLN A 32 -12.51 2.93 3.20
C GLN A 32 -13.42 1.99 4.00
N ASN A 33 -14.73 2.03 3.75
CA ASN A 33 -15.76 1.25 4.47
C ASN A 33 -15.64 1.35 6.00
N GLY A 34 -15.44 2.56 6.52
CA GLY A 34 -15.28 2.78 7.97
C GLY A 34 -13.96 2.28 8.58
N LEU A 35 -13.04 1.75 7.77
CA LEU A 35 -11.72 1.29 8.21
C LEU A 35 -10.62 2.23 7.74
N TYR A 36 -9.64 2.46 8.61
CA TYR A 36 -8.39 3.16 8.32
C TYR A 36 -7.39 2.18 7.75
N LYS A 37 -7.00 2.37 6.50
CA LYS A 37 -6.03 1.55 5.78
C LYS A 37 -4.72 2.32 5.67
N TYR A 38 -3.64 1.68 6.10
CA TYR A 38 -2.30 2.25 6.13
C TYR A 38 -1.48 1.65 4.99
N THR A 39 -0.90 2.54 4.22
CA THR A 39 -0.03 2.22 3.08
C THR A 39 1.30 2.90 3.23
N THR A 40 2.36 2.32 2.68
CA THR A 40 3.71 2.89 2.64
C THR A 40 4.33 2.69 1.27
N GLY A 41 5.27 3.56 0.93
CA GLY A 41 5.97 3.54 -0.34
C GLY A 41 5.11 4.03 -1.51
N ASN A 42 5.79 4.46 -2.54
CA ASN A 42 5.20 5.01 -3.76
C ASN A 42 6.04 4.57 -4.96
N TYR A 43 5.63 3.50 -5.63
CA TYR A 43 6.39 2.89 -6.71
C TYR A 43 5.65 2.97 -8.03
N SER A 44 6.36 3.17 -9.13
CA SER A 44 5.77 3.19 -10.48
C SER A 44 5.60 1.80 -11.09
N THR A 45 6.24 0.78 -10.51
CA THR A 45 6.22 -0.60 -11.02
C THR A 45 5.87 -1.61 -9.93
N LEU A 46 5.22 -2.70 -10.34
CA LEU A 46 4.86 -3.81 -9.46
C LEU A 46 6.09 -4.49 -8.85
N ASP A 47 7.16 -4.65 -9.64
CA ASP A 47 8.42 -5.27 -9.20
C ASP A 47 9.03 -4.54 -8.00
N ARG A 48 9.23 -3.22 -8.11
CA ARG A 48 9.73 -2.38 -7.01
C ARG A 48 8.83 -2.45 -5.78
N ALA A 49 7.52 -2.46 -5.98
CA ALA A 49 6.56 -2.60 -4.89
C ALA A 49 6.63 -3.97 -4.22
N ASN A 50 6.87 -5.05 -4.97
CA ASN A 50 7.07 -6.40 -4.42
C ASN A 50 8.38 -6.48 -3.62
N GLN A 51 9.49 -5.96 -4.14
CA GLN A 51 10.75 -5.89 -3.40
C GLN A 51 10.58 -5.14 -2.07
N TYR A 52 9.84 -4.04 -2.07
CA TYR A 52 9.52 -3.32 -0.85
C TYR A 52 8.57 -4.11 0.05
N LEU A 53 7.56 -4.77 -0.52
CA LEU A 53 6.64 -5.62 0.23
C LEU A 53 7.40 -6.69 1.03
N GLU A 54 8.39 -7.35 0.43
CA GLU A 54 9.21 -8.34 1.13
C GLU A 54 9.93 -7.74 2.34
N LYS A 55 10.49 -6.54 2.19
CA LYS A 55 11.11 -5.81 3.33
C LYS A 55 10.09 -5.50 4.43
N ILE A 56 8.88 -5.11 4.06
CA ILE A 56 7.80 -4.83 5.01
C ILE A 56 7.35 -6.11 5.75
N LYS A 57 7.26 -7.23 5.03
CA LYS A 57 6.97 -8.54 5.63
C LYS A 57 8.07 -8.98 6.60
N GLN A 58 9.34 -8.83 6.20
CA GLN A 58 10.49 -9.10 7.07
C GLN A 58 10.54 -8.21 8.32
N ALA A 59 10.00 -6.99 8.24
CA ALA A 59 9.85 -6.08 9.38
C ALA A 59 8.72 -6.50 10.36
N GLY A 60 7.99 -7.59 10.10
CA GLY A 60 6.94 -8.15 10.96
C GLY A 60 5.51 -7.97 10.44
N PHE A 61 5.32 -7.35 9.26
CA PHE A 61 4.00 -7.14 8.67
C PHE A 61 3.69 -8.21 7.62
N ASN A 62 3.50 -9.46 8.05
CA ASN A 62 3.30 -10.60 7.15
C ASN A 62 2.04 -10.48 6.27
N ASP A 63 0.98 -9.85 6.79
CA ASP A 63 -0.27 -9.57 6.07
C ASP A 63 -0.18 -8.38 5.09
N ALA A 64 1.02 -7.84 4.86
CA ALA A 64 1.19 -6.77 3.89
C ALA A 64 0.97 -7.27 2.45
N PHE A 65 0.40 -6.40 1.62
CA PHE A 65 0.17 -6.67 0.20
C PHE A 65 0.25 -5.40 -0.65
N VAL A 66 0.56 -5.58 -1.94
CA VAL A 66 0.62 -4.47 -2.90
C VAL A 66 -0.80 -4.03 -3.29
N VAL A 67 -1.04 -2.72 -3.22
CA VAL A 67 -2.25 -2.05 -3.69
C VAL A 67 -1.89 -1.08 -4.81
N ILE A 68 -2.79 -0.93 -5.78
CA ILE A 68 -2.55 -0.12 -6.96
C ILE A 68 -3.52 1.04 -6.95
N PHE A 69 -3.01 2.24 -7.20
CA PHE A 69 -3.74 3.47 -7.34
C PHE A 69 -3.57 4.01 -8.76
N LYS A 70 -4.67 4.37 -9.39
CA LYS A 70 -4.70 5.05 -10.68
C LYS A 70 -5.58 6.29 -10.52
N ASP A 71 -5.05 7.45 -10.86
CA ASP A 71 -5.77 8.74 -10.75
C ASP A 71 -6.39 8.98 -9.36
N GLY A 72 -5.63 8.64 -8.31
CA GLY A 72 -6.09 8.76 -6.91
C GLY A 72 -7.07 7.67 -6.46
N LYS A 73 -7.59 6.82 -7.36
CA LYS A 73 -8.51 5.71 -7.04
C LYS A 73 -7.77 4.39 -6.92
N ARG A 74 -8.09 3.60 -5.90
CA ARG A 74 -7.57 2.24 -5.78
C ARG A 74 -8.22 1.35 -6.83
N ILE A 75 -7.39 0.57 -7.52
CA ILE A 75 -7.81 -0.43 -8.51
C ILE A 75 -7.29 -1.81 -8.12
N SER A 76 -7.96 -2.86 -8.58
CA SER A 76 -7.54 -4.25 -8.37
C SER A 76 -6.37 -4.63 -9.29
N LEU A 77 -5.64 -5.69 -8.93
CA LEU A 77 -4.57 -6.24 -9.77
C LEU A 77 -5.07 -6.62 -11.17
N GLU A 78 -6.27 -7.19 -11.26
CA GLU A 78 -6.92 -7.53 -12.52
C GLU A 78 -7.19 -6.29 -13.38
N GLU A 79 -7.70 -5.23 -12.78
CA GLU A 79 -7.94 -3.95 -13.46
C GLU A 79 -6.62 -3.34 -13.97
N ALA A 80 -5.58 -3.36 -13.13
CA ALA A 80 -4.26 -2.88 -13.52
C ALA A 80 -3.68 -3.68 -14.71
N LYS A 81 -3.85 -5.01 -14.72
CA LYS A 81 -3.47 -5.87 -15.85
C LYS A 81 -4.24 -5.50 -17.11
N ARG A 82 -5.56 -5.29 -17.03
CA ARG A 82 -6.38 -4.86 -18.17
C ARG A 82 -5.93 -3.52 -18.75
N ILE A 83 -5.59 -2.55 -17.89
CA ILE A 83 -5.12 -1.24 -18.34
C ILE A 83 -3.74 -1.35 -19.00
N LYS A 84 -2.85 -2.18 -18.46
CA LYS A 84 -1.50 -2.37 -18.99
C LYS A 84 -1.49 -3.09 -20.36
N ASN A 85 -2.41 -4.02 -20.60
CA ASN A 85 -2.52 -4.77 -21.86
C ASN A 85 -3.16 -3.98 -23.01
N ARG A 86 -3.69 -2.78 -22.75
CA ARG A 86 -4.37 -1.97 -23.76
C ARG A 86 -3.42 -0.97 -24.43
N HIS A 87 -2.12 -1.30 -24.47
CA HIS A 87 -1.08 -0.40 -24.97
C HIS A 87 -0.38 -0.97 -26.19
#